data_AF-A0A8J3TVU9-F1
#
_entry.id   AF-A0A8J3TVU9-F1
#
_cell.length_a   1.000
_cell.length_b   1.000
_cell.length_c   1.000
_cell.angle_alpha   90.00
_cell.angle_beta   90.00
_cell.angle_gamma   90.00
#
_symmetry.space_group_name_H-M   'P 1'
#
loop_
_entity.id
_entity.type
_entity.pdbx_description
1 polymer ?
#
loop_
_entity_poly.entity_id
_entity_poly.type
_entity_poly.pdbx_seq_one_letter_code
_entity_poly.pdbx_strand_id
1 'polypeptide(L)' 'MAWRLRTGSPWRDIPERYGPWQTCYERFKRWDEDGTWARLLEQIQVKL' A
#
# COMPACT_ATOMS: atom_id res chain seq x y z
N MET A 1 -2.09 -2.47 -2.04
CA MET A 1 -0.79 -2.22 -1.36
C MET A 1 -0.45 -3.23 -0.27
N ALA A 2 -1.43 -3.75 0.48
CA ALA A 2 -1.20 -4.83 1.45
C ALA A 2 -0.39 -6.01 0.88
N TRP A 3 -0.55 -6.32 -0.42
CA TRP A 3 0.29 -7.31 -1.11
C TRP A 3 1.80 -7.02 -1.00
N ARG A 4 2.25 -5.79 -1.31
CA ARG A 4 3.67 -5.41 -1.22
C ARG A 4 4.16 -5.45 0.23
N LEU A 5 3.34 -4.96 1.17
CA LEU A 5 3.67 -4.98 2.59
C LEU A 5 3.82 -6.42 3.13
N ARG A 6 3.01 -7.35 2.62
CA ARG A 6 3.05 -8.77 2.99
C ARG A 6 4.21 -9.54 2.33
N THR A 7 4.56 -9.20 1.10
CA THR A 7 5.50 -9.99 0.28
C THR A 7 6.92 -9.42 0.25
N GLY A 8 7.08 -8.12 0.50
CA GLY A 8 8.37 -7.43 0.35
C GLY A 8 8.87 -7.33 -1.10
N SER A 9 8.10 -7.83 -2.07
CA SER A 9 8.51 -7.89 -3.47
C SER A 9 8.67 -6.49 -4.09
N PRO A 10 9.57 -6.34 -5.09
CA PRO A 10 9.70 -5.12 -5.86
C PRO A 10 8.37 -4.71 -6.51
N TRP A 11 8.14 -3.40 -6.66
CA TRP A 11 6.94 -2.89 -7.32
C TRP A 11 6.79 -3.39 -8.77
N ARG A 12 7.92 -3.58 -9.46
CA ARG A 12 7.95 -4.07 -10.85
C ARG A 12 7.39 -5.49 -11.00
N ASP A 13 7.36 -6.26 -9.93
CA ASP A 13 6.89 -7.65 -9.94
C ASP A 13 5.44 -7.78 -9.45
N ILE A 14 4.71 -6.66 -9.38
CA ILE A 14 3.32 -6.69 -8.97
C ILE A 14 2.48 -7.50 -9.97
N PRO A 15 1.54 -8.35 -9.49
CA PRO A 15 0.66 -9.08 -10.39
C PRO A 15 -0.16 -8.14 -11.27
N GLU A 16 -0.25 -8.47 -12.55
CA GLU A 16 -0.92 -7.66 -13.59
C GLU A 16 -2.37 -7.30 -13.24
N ARG A 17 -3.06 -8.17 -12.48
CA ARG A 17 -4.42 -7.91 -11.98
C ARG A 17 -4.56 -6.63 -11.14
N TYR A 18 -3.46 -6.08 -10.62
CA TYR A 18 -3.46 -4.82 -9.86
C TYR A 18 -3.24 -3.59 -10.75
N GLY A 19 -3.04 -3.79 -12.05
CA GLY A 19 -2.75 -2.74 -13.02
C GLY A 19 -1.27 -2.32 -13.01
N PRO A 20 -0.96 -1.20 -13.69
CA PRO A 20 0.41 -0.73 -13.84
C PRO A 20 1.09 -0.47 -12.49
N TRP A 21 2.33 -0.95 -12.37
CA TRP A 21 3.08 -0.82 -11.12
C TRP A 21 3.34 0.63 -10.72
N GLN A 22 3.47 1.55 -11.69
CA GLN A 22 3.67 2.98 -11.45
C GLN A 22 2.48 3.56 -10.70
N THR A 23 1.25 3.27 -11.15
CA THR A 23 0.02 3.73 -10.49
C THR A 23 -0.09 3.19 -9.06
N CYS A 24 0.29 1.91 -8.85
CA CYS A 24 0.34 1.32 -7.52
C CYS A 24 1.37 2.00 -6.62
N TYR A 25 2.56 2.30 -7.15
CA TYR A 25 3.62 2.99 -6.42
C TYR A 25 3.24 4.44 -6.08
N GLU A 26 2.71 5.19 -7.04
CA GLU A 26 2.30 6.59 -6.84
C GLU A 26 1.21 6.72 -5.76
N ARG A 27 0.22 5.83 -5.80
CA ARG A 27 -0.81 5.82 -4.76
C ARG A 27 -0.22 5.42 -3.41
N PHE A 28 0.76 4.51 -3.38
CA PHE A 28 1.39 4.08 -2.13
C PHE A 28 2.14 5.24 -1.49
N LYS A 29 2.94 5.94 -2.31
CA LYS A 29 3.68 7.13 -1.92
C LYS A 29 2.74 8.23 -1.43
N ARG A 30 1.65 8.50 -2.16
CA ARG A 30 0.65 9.50 -1.74
C ARG A 30 0.08 9.21 -0.35
N TRP A 31 -0.27 7.95 -0.08
CA TRP A 31 -0.81 7.53 1.22
C TRP A 31 0.20 7.59 2.38
N ASP A 32 1.49 7.50 2.05
CA ASP A 32 2.58 7.70 3.00
C ASP A 32 2.76 9.18 3.33
N GLU A 33 2.75 10.03 2.29
CA GLU A 33 2.90 11.48 2.41
C GLU A 33 1.70 12.16 3.10
N ASP A 34 0.47 11.70 2.83
CA ASP A 34 -0.76 12.29 3.38
C ASP A 34 -1.22 11.69 4.72
N GLY A 35 -0.45 10.73 5.25
CA GLY A 35 -0.72 10.07 6.52
C GLY A 35 -1.90 9.09 6.51
N THR A 36 -2.41 8.71 5.33
CA THR A 36 -3.49 7.71 5.20
C THR A 36 -3.12 6.39 5.88
N TRP A 37 -1.86 5.96 5.79
CA TRP A 37 -1.42 4.72 6.47
C TRP A 37 -1.59 4.79 7.99
N ALA A 38 -1.21 5.90 8.60
CA ALA A 38 -1.36 6.09 10.04
C ALA A 38 -2.84 6.06 10.45
N ARG A 39 -3.70 6.78 9.72
CA ARG A 39 -5.15 6.78 9.96
C ARG A 39 -5.77 5.40 9.82
N LEU A 40 -5.38 4.63 8.80
CA LEU A 40 -5.86 3.26 8.62
C LEU A 40 -5.42 2.34 9.76
N LEU A 41 -4.17 2.47 10.22
CA LEU A 41 -3.66 1.71 11.36
C LEU A 41 -4.42 2.04 12.64
N GLU A 42 -4.67 3.32 12.94
CA GLU A 42 -5.48 3.74 14.08
C GLU A 42 -6.88 3.11 14.05
N GLN A 43 -7.56 3.15 12.91
CA GLN A 43 -8.91 2.59 12.78
C GLN A 43 -8.96 1.07 12.95
N ILE A 44 -7.89 0.36 12.57
CA ILE A 44 -7.83 -1.10 12.67
C ILE A 44 -7.33 -1.56 14.06
N GLN A 45 -6.47 -0.79 14.72
CA GLN A 45 -5.94 -1.11 16.05
C GLN A 45 -6.93 -0.84 17.20
N VAL A 46 -7.95 -0.01 17.01
CA VAL A 46 -8.98 0.29 18.03
C VAL A 46 -9.91 -0.92 18.34
N LYS A 47 -9.68 -2.10 17.74
CA LYS A 47 -10.48 -3.32 17.95
C LYS A 47 -9.69 -4.57 18.33
N LEU A 48 -8.58 -4.45 19.06
CA LEU A 48 -7.94 -5.58 19.75
C LEU A 48 -8.05 -5.44 21.27
#